data_AF-A0A956C1J8-F1
#
_entry.id   AF-A0A956C1J8-F1
#
_cell.length_a   1.000
_cell.length_b   1.000
_cell.length_c   1.000
_cell.angle_alpha   90.00
_cell.angle_beta   90.00
_cell.angle_gamma   90.00
#
_symmetry.space_group_name_H-M   'P 1'
#
loop_
_entity.id
_entity.type
_entity.pdbx_description
1 polymer ?
#
loop_
_entity_poly.entity_id
_entity_poly.type
_entity_poly.pdbx_seq_one_letter_code
_entity_poly.pdbx_strand_id
1 'polypeptide(L)'
;MALLHAAAKLSSQLGVRVAAHGVDHGLRAGAGAELDAAEAFARSLDVPTTRSRVSLARGGNVQERARLARYEALERAAREHGASAIATAHHADDRAETVLIRLLRGAGAAGLGVLRADGATPSGATRLVRPLLAARREDVLAHISRHRIPTAEDPSNADARYLRARVRHELLPLMAELSPGIVDHLNALADDLLGAENAPIRLPRRALVAIAELARARSESATVRLPKGLVVSYEGPIVRSKRRGPNPSLDGKHRT
;
A
#
# COMPACT_ATOMS: atom_id res chain seq x y z
N MET A 1 2.43 -6.72 2.54
CA MET A 1 3.27 -7.44 1.55
C MET A 1 3.84 -6.51 0.47
N ALA A 2 3.01 -5.82 -0.33
CA ALA A 2 3.51 -4.89 -1.37
C ALA A 2 4.47 -3.80 -0.83
N LEU A 3 4.07 -3.09 0.24
CA LEU A 3 4.94 -2.10 0.91
C LEU A 3 6.28 -2.70 1.34
N LEU A 4 6.26 -3.88 1.95
CA LEU A 4 7.47 -4.56 2.42
C LEU A 4 8.42 -4.86 1.25
N HIS A 5 7.90 -5.40 0.15
CA HIS A 5 8.69 -5.65 -1.04
C HIS A 5 9.29 -4.36 -1.61
N ALA A 6 8.50 -3.31 -1.77
CA ALA A 6 8.97 -2.03 -2.30
C ALA A 6 10.04 -1.41 -1.39
N ALA A 7 9.79 -1.37 -0.08
CA ALA A 7 10.73 -0.84 0.90
C ALA A 7 12.04 -1.64 0.93
N ALA A 8 11.99 -2.97 0.88
CA ALA A 8 13.18 -3.82 0.85
C ALA A 8 14.01 -3.58 -0.43
N LYS A 9 13.36 -3.53 -1.60
CA LYS A 9 14.06 -3.33 -2.89
C LYS A 9 14.68 -1.94 -3.03
N LEU A 10 14.08 -0.92 -2.42
CA LEU A 10 14.58 0.46 -2.49
C LEU A 10 15.45 0.85 -1.27
N SER A 11 15.60 -0.03 -0.29
CA SER A 11 16.26 0.28 1.00
C SER A 11 17.67 0.86 0.83
N SER A 12 18.50 0.25 -0.01
CA SER A 12 19.87 0.70 -0.30
C SER A 12 19.90 2.06 -0.99
N GLN A 13 19.02 2.28 -1.97
CA GLN A 13 18.93 3.55 -2.72
C GLN A 13 18.39 4.69 -1.85
N LEU A 14 17.52 4.38 -0.90
CA LEU A 14 16.95 5.35 0.04
C LEU A 14 17.83 5.55 1.29
N GLY A 15 18.88 4.75 1.46
CA GLY A 15 19.74 4.81 2.66
C GLY A 15 19.01 4.42 3.94
N VAL A 16 18.01 3.54 3.87
CA VAL A 16 17.20 3.12 5.01
C VAL A 16 17.39 1.64 5.32
N ARG A 17 17.28 1.28 6.59
CA ARG A 17 17.15 -0.12 7.02
C ARG A 17 15.67 -0.44 7.24
N VAL A 18 15.25 -1.63 6.82
CA VAL A 18 13.87 -2.08 6.92
C VAL A 18 13.79 -3.25 7.90
N ALA A 19 12.80 -3.21 8.78
CA ALA A 19 12.38 -4.34 9.59
C ALA A 19 10.86 -4.50 9.43
N ALA A 20 10.38 -5.75 9.46
CA ALA A 20 8.97 -6.09 9.42
C ALA A 20 8.47 -6.45 10.83
N HIS A 21 7.25 -6.03 11.16
CA HIS A 21 6.60 -6.44 12.40
C HIS A 21 5.14 -6.84 12.15
N GLY A 22 4.81 -8.08 12.53
CA GLY A 22 3.45 -8.61 12.48
C GLY A 22 2.71 -8.40 13.81
N VAL A 23 1.41 -8.09 13.76
CA VAL A 23 0.57 -7.96 14.97
C VAL A 23 -0.62 -8.89 14.87
N ASP A 24 -0.66 -9.92 15.73
CA ASP A 24 -1.80 -10.81 15.91
C ASP A 24 -2.80 -10.21 16.91
N HIS A 25 -4.02 -9.90 16.45
CA HIS A 25 -5.09 -9.36 17.31
C HIS A 25 -5.86 -10.44 18.07
N GLY A 26 -5.61 -11.72 17.79
CA GLY A 26 -6.35 -12.84 18.38
C GLY A 26 -7.83 -12.91 17.96
N LEU A 27 -8.24 -12.12 16.97
CA LEU A 27 -9.65 -12.00 16.57
C LEU A 27 -10.12 -13.08 15.59
N ARG A 28 -9.20 -13.72 14.86
CA ARG A 28 -9.52 -14.74 13.86
C ARG A 28 -8.58 -15.94 13.93
N ALA A 29 -9.14 -17.14 13.77
CA ALA A 29 -8.37 -18.38 13.74
C ALA A 29 -7.34 -18.43 12.58
N GLY A 30 -7.58 -17.70 11.48
CA GLY A 30 -6.67 -17.62 10.34
C GLY A 30 -5.51 -16.61 10.48
N ALA A 31 -5.44 -15.81 11.55
CA ALA A 31 -4.41 -14.77 11.68
C ALA A 31 -2.98 -15.31 11.76
N GLY A 32 -2.80 -16.49 12.37
CA GLY A 32 -1.49 -17.14 12.44
C GLY A 32 -0.91 -17.41 11.05
N ALA A 33 -1.68 -18.09 10.19
CA ALA A 33 -1.23 -18.47 8.85
C ALA A 33 -0.86 -17.25 7.98
N GLU A 34 -1.62 -16.16 8.08
CA GLU A 34 -1.30 -14.92 7.35
C GLU A 34 0.00 -14.27 7.83
N LEU A 35 0.24 -14.29 9.13
CA LEU A 35 1.47 -13.77 9.73
C LEU A 35 2.66 -14.66 9.37
N ASP A 36 2.49 -15.99 9.38
CA ASP A 36 3.53 -16.93 8.97
C ASP A 36 3.93 -16.71 7.50
N ALA A 37 2.95 -16.50 6.61
CA ALA A 37 3.21 -16.16 5.22
C ALA A 37 3.93 -14.80 5.07
N ALA A 38 3.55 -13.80 5.87
CA ALA A 38 4.20 -12.50 5.89
C ALA A 38 5.66 -12.57 6.37
N GLU A 39 5.92 -13.35 7.42
CA GLU A 39 7.27 -13.59 7.94
C GLU A 39 8.14 -14.36 6.95
N ALA A 40 7.61 -15.42 6.33
CA ALA A 40 8.33 -16.18 5.31
C ALA A 40 8.73 -15.29 4.14
N PHE A 41 7.82 -14.41 3.70
CA PHE A 41 8.12 -13.45 2.64
C PHE A 41 9.15 -12.40 3.08
N ALA A 42 9.07 -11.87 4.30
CA ALA A 42 10.08 -10.95 4.83
C ALA A 42 11.47 -11.58 4.85
N ARG A 43 11.58 -12.84 5.31
CA ARG A 43 12.83 -13.61 5.29
C ARG A 43 13.36 -13.82 3.87
N SER A 44 12.48 -14.08 2.90
CA SER A 44 12.89 -14.20 1.48
C SER A 44 13.46 -12.91 0.87
N LEU A 45 13.28 -11.77 1.55
CA LEU A 45 13.79 -10.46 1.15
C LEU A 45 14.98 -10.01 2.04
N ASP A 46 15.51 -10.89 2.88
CA ASP A 46 16.54 -10.60 3.89
C ASP A 46 16.15 -9.47 4.85
N VAL A 47 14.84 -9.34 5.15
CA VAL A 47 14.32 -8.35 6.09
C VAL A 47 14.13 -8.98 7.46
N PRO A 48 14.75 -8.43 8.54
CA PRO A 48 14.47 -8.83 9.92
C PRO A 48 12.97 -8.74 10.22
N THR A 49 12.41 -9.79 10.80
CA THR A 49 10.98 -9.86 11.09
C THR A 49 10.73 -10.28 12.54
N THR A 50 9.78 -9.61 13.18
CA THR A 50 9.29 -9.95 14.52
C THR A 50 7.76 -9.97 14.51
N ARG A 51 7.17 -10.54 15.57
CA ARG A 51 5.72 -10.51 15.75
C ARG A 51 5.36 -10.29 17.21
N SER A 52 4.19 -9.69 17.43
CA SER A 52 3.57 -9.58 18.75
C SER A 52 2.12 -10.03 18.68
N ARG A 53 1.62 -10.54 19.80
CA ARG A 53 0.19 -10.81 20.00
C ARG A 53 -0.38 -9.77 20.95
N VAL A 54 -1.49 -9.16 20.57
CA VAL A 54 -2.24 -8.23 21.41
C VAL A 54 -3.55 -8.89 21.84
N SER A 55 -3.94 -8.66 23.10
CA SER A 55 -5.22 -9.09 23.62
C SER A 55 -6.16 -7.89 23.66
N LEU A 56 -7.33 -8.01 23.05
CA LEU A 56 -8.33 -6.96 23.04
C LEU A 56 -9.37 -7.23 24.12
N ALA A 57 -9.50 -6.31 25.09
CA ALA A 57 -10.57 -6.36 26.07
C ALA A 57 -11.95 -6.34 25.38
N ARG A 58 -12.94 -7.01 25.97
CA ARG A 58 -14.33 -7.00 25.50
C ARG A 58 -14.92 -5.58 25.63
N GLY A 59 -15.77 -5.19 24.68
CA GLY A 59 -16.41 -3.86 24.67
C GLY A 59 -16.80 -3.37 23.27
N GLY A 60 -17.55 -2.28 23.20
CA GLY A 60 -18.02 -1.67 21.95
C GLY A 60 -16.90 -1.02 21.12
N ASN A 61 -17.03 -1.00 19.80
CA ASN A 61 -16.05 -0.46 18.84
C ASN A 61 -14.70 -1.24 18.78
N VAL A 62 -14.79 -2.55 18.53
CA VAL A 62 -13.63 -3.46 18.42
C VAL A 62 -12.60 -2.98 17.40
N GLN A 63 -13.03 -2.35 16.30
CA GLN A 63 -12.14 -1.87 15.24
C GLN A 63 -11.19 -0.78 15.71
N GLU A 64 -11.68 0.22 16.46
CA GLU A 64 -10.80 1.28 16.97
C GLU A 64 -9.85 0.75 18.04
N ARG A 65 -10.30 -0.14 18.92
CA ARG A 65 -9.41 -0.77 19.91
C ARG A 65 -8.32 -1.62 19.26
N ALA A 66 -8.68 -2.42 18.24
CA ALA A 66 -7.71 -3.17 17.45
C ALA A 66 -6.70 -2.25 16.76
N ARG A 67 -7.15 -1.09 16.28
CA ARG A 67 -6.29 -0.06 15.67
C ARG A 67 -5.31 0.52 16.69
N LEU A 68 -5.77 0.92 17.87
CA LEU A 68 -4.90 1.47 18.93
C LEU A 68 -3.88 0.44 19.41
N ALA A 69 -4.32 -0.77 19.75
CA ALA A 69 -3.44 -1.87 20.17
C ALA A 69 -2.38 -2.20 19.11
N ARG A 70 -2.74 -2.12 17.82
CA ARG A 70 -1.79 -2.28 16.71
C ARG A 70 -0.69 -1.24 16.75
N TYR A 71 -1.05 0.04 16.92
CA TYR A 71 -0.05 1.10 16.95
C TYR A 71 0.84 1.01 18.19
N GLU A 72 0.30 0.68 19.36
CA GLU A 72 1.10 0.45 20.57
C GLU A 72 2.10 -0.68 20.38
N ALA A 73 1.68 -1.79 19.75
CA ALA A 73 2.56 -2.90 19.43
C ALA A 73 3.66 -2.49 18.44
N LEU A 74 3.31 -1.76 17.37
CA LEU A 74 4.27 -1.26 16.38
C LEU A 74 5.25 -0.25 16.99
N GLU A 75 4.81 0.61 17.90
CA GLU A 75 5.68 1.56 18.63
C GLU A 75 6.68 0.84 19.53
N ARG A 76 6.24 -0.21 20.23
CA ARG A 76 7.14 -1.05 21.02
C ARG A 76 8.21 -1.71 20.13
N ALA A 77 7.78 -2.33 19.03
CA ALA A 77 8.68 -2.92 18.06
C ALA A 77 9.64 -1.90 17.45
N ALA A 78 9.16 -0.69 17.13
CA ALA A 78 9.99 0.38 16.60
C ALA A 78 11.10 0.77 17.58
N ARG A 79 10.81 0.88 18.88
CA ARG A 79 11.81 1.13 19.92
C ARG A 79 12.84 0.01 20.02
N GLU A 80 12.39 -1.24 20.04
CA GLU A 80 13.27 -2.42 20.11
C GLU A 80 14.24 -2.52 18.92
N HIS A 81 13.79 -2.12 17.73
CA HIS A 81 14.61 -2.14 16.51
C HIS A 81 15.40 -0.83 16.30
N GLY A 82 15.25 0.17 17.17
CA GLY A 82 15.83 1.51 16.98
C GLY A 82 15.34 2.20 15.71
N ALA A 83 14.09 1.96 15.30
CA ALA A 83 13.49 2.52 14.09
C ALA A 83 13.09 3.99 14.29
N SER A 84 13.42 4.84 13.31
CA SER A 84 13.07 6.26 13.33
C SER A 84 11.65 6.56 12.82
N ALA A 85 11.00 5.59 12.18
CA ALA A 85 9.63 5.72 11.68
C ALA A 85 8.95 4.35 11.53
N ILE A 86 7.62 4.36 11.60
CA ILE A 86 6.74 3.24 11.26
C ILE A 86 6.14 3.52 9.88
N ALA A 87 6.24 2.57 8.96
CA ALA A 87 5.61 2.66 7.64
C ALA A 87 4.35 1.78 7.59
N THR A 88 3.24 2.33 7.08
CA THR A 88 1.99 1.57 6.85
C THR A 88 1.57 1.59 5.40
N ALA A 89 0.92 0.51 4.95
CA ALA A 89 0.59 0.27 3.54
C ALA A 89 -0.72 0.95 3.08
N HIS A 90 -1.13 2.04 3.73
CA HIS A 90 -2.32 2.78 3.32
C HIS A 90 -2.10 3.38 1.93
N HIS A 91 -3.07 3.17 1.04
CA HIS A 91 -3.06 3.69 -0.32
C HIS A 91 -4.14 4.76 -0.55
N ALA A 92 -4.15 5.38 -1.73
CA ALA A 92 -5.06 6.47 -2.09
C ALA A 92 -6.55 6.10 -1.88
N ASP A 93 -6.93 4.88 -2.27
CA ASP A 93 -8.30 4.39 -2.10
C ASP A 93 -8.66 4.19 -0.61
N ASP A 94 -7.73 3.80 0.27
CA ASP A 94 -7.99 3.70 1.72
C ASP A 94 -8.28 5.07 2.34
N ARG A 95 -7.64 6.12 1.80
CA ARG A 95 -7.88 7.50 2.20
C ARG A 95 -9.26 7.97 1.74
N ALA A 96 -9.61 7.75 0.48
CA ALA A 96 -10.95 8.02 -0.03
C ALA A 96 -12.05 7.28 0.76
N GLU A 97 -11.86 5.98 1.05
CA GLU A 97 -12.76 5.22 1.93
C GLU A 97 -12.91 5.86 3.30
N THR A 98 -11.80 6.30 3.90
CA THR A 98 -11.81 6.92 5.24
C THR A 98 -12.54 8.26 5.24
N VAL A 99 -12.38 9.08 4.19
CA VAL A 99 -13.13 10.33 4.01
C VAL A 99 -14.63 10.04 3.95
N LEU A 100 -15.06 9.11 3.09
CA LEU A 100 -16.47 8.75 2.94
C LEU A 100 -17.07 8.18 4.24
N ILE A 101 -16.35 7.28 4.93
CA ILE A 101 -16.81 6.72 6.21
C ILE A 101 -17.01 7.82 7.25
N ARG A 102 -16.11 8.81 7.32
CA ARG A 102 -16.24 9.94 8.25
C ARG A 102 -17.37 10.88 7.86
N LEU A 103 -17.53 11.14 6.56
CA LEU A 103 -18.64 11.92 6.04
C LEU A 103 -19.99 11.29 6.39
N LEU A 104 -20.16 9.98 6.16
CA LEU A 104 -21.37 9.23 6.52
C LEU A 104 -21.66 9.20 8.03
N ARG A 105 -20.64 9.47 8.86
CA ARG A 105 -20.77 9.60 10.32
C ARG A 105 -21.01 11.04 10.78
N GLY A 106 -21.23 11.98 9.85
CA GLY A 106 -21.49 13.38 10.17
C GLY A 106 -20.25 14.18 10.56
N ALA A 107 -19.06 13.76 10.13
CA ALA A 107 -17.85 14.54 10.38
C ALA A 107 -17.89 15.89 9.66
N GLY A 108 -17.60 16.97 10.38
CA GLY A 108 -17.35 18.29 9.79
C GLY A 108 -16.00 18.36 9.07
N ALA A 109 -15.70 19.52 8.47
CA ALA A 109 -14.51 19.75 7.66
C ALA A 109 -13.19 19.30 8.33
N ALA A 110 -12.96 19.67 9.59
CA ALA A 110 -11.78 19.25 10.35
C ALA A 110 -11.64 17.72 10.49
N GLY A 111 -12.76 17.00 10.49
CA GLY A 111 -12.79 15.55 10.58
C GLY A 111 -12.48 14.84 9.26
N LEU A 112 -12.55 15.51 8.11
CA LEU A 112 -12.31 14.90 6.80
C LEU A 112 -10.85 15.00 6.34
N GLY A 113 -10.04 15.86 6.97
CA GLY A 113 -8.59 15.82 6.84
C GLY A 113 -8.02 14.55 7.48
N VAL A 114 -7.69 13.53 6.67
CA VAL A 114 -7.31 12.19 7.17
C VAL A 114 -6.07 11.62 6.51
N LEU A 115 -5.40 10.72 7.23
CA LEU A 115 -4.29 9.90 6.73
C LEU A 115 -3.17 10.72 6.07
N ARG A 116 -2.53 11.64 6.81
CA ARG A 116 -1.34 12.38 6.34
C ARG A 116 -0.26 11.42 5.80
N ALA A 117 0.43 11.80 4.72
CA ALA A 117 1.53 11.01 4.16
C ALA A 117 2.69 10.85 5.16
N ASP A 118 2.93 11.89 5.95
CA ASP A 118 3.90 11.95 7.04
C ASP A 118 3.24 12.57 8.26
N GLY A 119 3.42 11.97 9.43
CA GLY A 119 2.80 12.40 10.67
C GLY A 119 3.31 11.58 11.84
N ALA A 120 2.45 11.39 12.84
CA ALA A 120 2.78 10.60 14.01
C ALA A 120 1.74 9.48 14.23
N THR A 121 2.13 8.49 15.03
CA THR A 121 1.21 7.50 15.58
C THR A 121 0.16 8.17 16.48
N PRO A 122 -0.94 7.46 16.85
CA PRO A 122 -1.98 8.02 17.72
C PRO A 122 -1.45 8.58 19.05
N SER A 123 -0.39 8.00 19.61
CA SER A 123 0.26 8.50 20.84
C SER A 123 1.13 9.73 20.61
N GLY A 124 1.47 10.06 19.35
CA GLY A 124 2.44 11.09 19.00
C GLY A 124 3.90 10.66 19.16
N ALA A 125 4.17 9.47 19.71
CA ALA A 125 5.51 9.08 20.15
C ALA A 125 6.44 8.63 19.02
N THR A 126 5.90 8.24 17.86
CA THR A 126 6.72 7.74 16.74
C THR A 126 6.23 8.31 15.42
N ARG A 127 7.17 8.67 14.54
CA ARG A 127 6.86 9.13 13.19
C ARG A 127 6.17 8.02 12.41
N LEU A 128 5.09 8.36 11.73
CA LEU A 128 4.26 7.44 10.96
C LEU A 128 4.19 7.90 9.51
N VAL A 129 4.76 7.10 8.61
CA VAL A 129 4.79 7.38 7.16
C VAL A 129 3.88 6.43 6.39
N ARG A 130 3.31 6.92 5.29
CA ARG A 130 2.41 6.18 4.38
C ARG A 130 2.91 6.30 2.94
N PRO A 131 3.97 5.57 2.55
CA PRO A 131 4.60 5.74 1.25
C PRO A 131 3.68 5.43 0.05
N LEU A 132 2.67 4.59 0.25
CA LEU A 132 1.73 4.18 -0.80
C LEU A 132 0.52 5.11 -0.93
N LEU A 133 0.42 6.19 -0.14
CA LEU A 133 -0.78 7.03 -0.09
C LEU A 133 -1.10 7.73 -1.42
N ALA A 134 -0.08 7.91 -2.28
CA ALA A 134 -0.25 8.45 -3.63
C ALA A 134 -0.54 7.39 -4.70
N ALA A 135 -0.43 6.10 -4.36
CA ALA A 135 -0.70 4.99 -5.29
C ALA A 135 -2.15 4.54 -5.20
N ARG A 136 -2.75 4.16 -6.33
CA ARG A 136 -4.09 3.56 -6.36
C ARG A 136 -4.03 2.09 -5.96
N ARG A 137 -5.17 1.55 -5.53
CA ARG A 137 -5.31 0.11 -5.24
C ARG A 137 -4.90 -0.75 -6.44
N GLU A 138 -5.27 -0.34 -7.65
CA GLU A 138 -4.91 -1.05 -8.88
C GLU A 138 -3.39 -1.12 -9.09
N ASP A 139 -2.64 -0.06 -8.77
CA ASP A 139 -1.18 -0.05 -8.85
C ASP A 139 -0.57 -1.05 -7.86
N VAL A 140 -1.12 -1.09 -6.64
CA VAL A 140 -0.69 -2.02 -5.59
C VAL A 140 -0.95 -3.47 -6.03
N LEU A 141 -2.12 -3.75 -6.63
CA LEU A 141 -2.47 -5.09 -7.13
C LEU A 141 -1.61 -5.48 -8.35
N ALA A 142 -1.37 -4.55 -9.27
CA ALA A 142 -0.50 -4.76 -10.41
C ALA A 142 0.94 -5.07 -9.96
N HIS A 143 1.44 -4.37 -8.93
CA HIS A 143 2.73 -4.63 -8.32
C HIS A 143 2.80 -6.03 -7.69
N ILE A 144 1.78 -6.42 -6.93
CA ILE A 144 1.66 -7.76 -6.35
C ILE A 144 1.71 -8.84 -7.43
N SER A 145 0.91 -8.68 -8.49
CA SER A 145 0.83 -9.63 -9.61
C SER A 145 2.17 -9.74 -10.35
N ARG A 146 2.76 -8.59 -10.73
CA ARG A 146 4.03 -8.53 -11.46
C ARG A 146 5.17 -9.24 -10.74
N HIS A 147 5.22 -9.10 -9.41
CA HIS A 147 6.29 -9.67 -8.58
C HIS A 147 5.90 -11.00 -7.92
N ARG A 148 4.73 -11.56 -8.25
CA ARG A 148 4.20 -12.81 -7.67
C ARG A 148 4.27 -12.83 -6.14
N ILE A 149 3.90 -11.71 -5.54
CA ILE A 149 3.95 -11.53 -4.09
C ILE A 149 2.80 -12.35 -3.47
N PRO A 150 3.05 -13.18 -2.45
CA PRO A 150 1.99 -13.92 -1.79
C PRO A 150 0.99 -12.97 -1.11
N THR A 151 -0.30 -13.26 -1.28
CA THR A 151 -1.42 -12.52 -0.70
C THR A 151 -2.19 -13.38 0.27
N ALA A 152 -2.60 -12.78 1.37
CA ALA A 152 -3.60 -13.34 2.27
C ALA A 152 -4.95 -12.70 1.99
N GLU A 153 -6.00 -13.50 1.90
CA GLU A 153 -7.38 -13.03 1.82
C GLU A 153 -7.99 -13.01 3.21
N ASP A 154 -8.38 -11.83 3.69
CA ASP A 154 -9.15 -11.69 4.94
C ASP A 154 -10.64 -11.64 4.58
N PRO A 155 -11.46 -12.64 4.97
CA PRO A 155 -12.89 -12.68 4.66
C PRO A 155 -13.66 -11.46 5.17
N SER A 156 -13.19 -10.81 6.25
CA SER A 156 -13.81 -9.58 6.77
C SER A 156 -13.70 -8.40 5.81
N ASN A 157 -12.78 -8.45 4.84
CA ASN A 157 -12.67 -7.41 3.80
C ASN A 157 -13.81 -7.44 2.78
N ALA A 158 -14.57 -8.54 2.71
CA ALA A 158 -15.71 -8.71 1.81
C ALA A 158 -17.06 -8.71 2.56
N ASP A 159 -17.05 -8.67 3.89
CA ASP A 159 -18.26 -8.77 4.70
C ASP A 159 -19.03 -7.45 4.75
N ALA A 160 -20.16 -7.40 4.05
CA ALA A 160 -21.04 -6.24 3.92
C ALA A 160 -21.64 -5.75 5.26
N ARG A 161 -21.55 -6.52 6.34
CA ARG A 161 -21.93 -6.04 7.69
C ARG A 161 -21.04 -4.89 8.15
N TYR A 162 -19.81 -4.79 7.61
CA TYR A 162 -18.90 -3.71 7.92
C TYR A 162 -19.04 -2.55 6.93
N LEU A 163 -19.27 -1.35 7.46
CA LEU A 163 -19.41 -0.13 6.66
C LEU A 163 -18.25 0.09 5.67
N ARG A 164 -17.02 -0.24 6.08
CA ARG A 164 -15.84 -0.11 5.20
C ARG A 164 -15.93 -1.04 3.99
N ALA A 165 -16.41 -2.27 4.14
CA ALA A 165 -16.59 -3.19 3.02
C ALA A 165 -17.63 -2.66 2.03
N ARG A 166 -18.75 -2.12 2.53
CA ARG A 166 -19.77 -1.47 1.69
C ARG A 166 -19.25 -0.24 0.97
N VAL A 167 -18.48 0.62 1.66
CA VAL A 167 -17.87 1.78 1.01
C VAL A 167 -16.92 1.36 -0.12
N ARG A 168 -16.11 0.32 0.12
CA ARG A 168 -15.14 -0.19 -0.85
C ARG A 168 -15.79 -0.86 -2.08
N HIS A 169 -16.82 -1.68 -1.88
CA HIS A 169 -17.38 -2.54 -2.92
C HIS A 169 -18.68 -2.03 -3.55
N GLU A 170 -19.40 -1.11 -2.88
CA GLU A 170 -20.68 -0.55 -3.38
C GLU A 170 -20.52 0.95 -3.69
N LEU A 171 -20.22 1.76 -2.67
CA LEU A 171 -20.32 3.22 -2.79
C LEU A 171 -19.22 3.82 -3.68
N LEU A 172 -17.95 3.49 -3.41
CA LEU A 172 -16.84 4.08 -4.14
C LEU A 172 -16.85 3.69 -5.64
N PRO A 173 -17.16 2.43 -6.02
CA PRO A 173 -17.37 2.07 -7.42
C PRO A 173 -18.51 2.85 -8.08
N LEU A 174 -19.67 2.96 -7.41
CA LEU A 174 -20.80 3.75 -7.94
C LEU A 174 -20.43 5.22 -8.15
N MET A 175 -19.71 5.83 -7.21
CA MET A 175 -19.23 7.20 -7.38
C MET A 175 -18.20 7.32 -8.51
N ALA A 176 -17.38 6.29 -8.75
CA ALA A 176 -16.41 6.25 -9.83
C ALA A 176 -17.06 6.13 -11.22
N GLU A 177 -18.21 5.46 -11.32
CA GLU A 177 -19.04 5.45 -12.54
C GLU A 177 -19.55 6.85 -12.90
N LEU A 178 -19.95 7.63 -11.89
CA LEU A 178 -20.42 9.01 -12.07
C LEU A 178 -19.28 10.00 -12.28
N SER A 179 -18.15 9.80 -11.60
CA SER A 179 -16.97 10.65 -11.65
C SER A 179 -15.71 9.80 -11.58
N PRO A 180 -15.08 9.48 -12.73
CA PRO A 180 -13.88 8.64 -12.76
C PRO A 180 -12.72 9.15 -11.88
N GLY A 181 -12.65 10.46 -11.65
CA GLY A 181 -11.66 11.11 -10.78
C GLY A 181 -12.01 11.13 -9.29
N ILE A 182 -13.10 10.47 -8.83
CA ILE A 182 -13.61 10.67 -7.47
C ILE A 182 -12.59 10.39 -6.37
N VAL A 183 -11.78 9.35 -6.52
CA VAL A 183 -10.76 9.02 -5.51
C VAL A 183 -9.74 10.16 -5.42
N ASP A 184 -9.31 10.72 -6.54
CA ASP A 184 -8.36 11.84 -6.56
C ASP A 184 -8.99 13.11 -5.98
N HIS A 185 -10.27 13.36 -6.26
CA HIS A 185 -11.02 14.47 -5.68
C HIS A 185 -11.15 14.36 -4.15
N LEU A 186 -11.49 13.17 -3.63
CA LEU A 186 -11.59 12.92 -2.19
C LEU A 186 -10.23 13.02 -1.49
N ASN A 187 -9.17 12.60 -2.18
CA ASN A 187 -7.80 12.72 -1.73
C ASN A 187 -7.34 14.18 -1.66
N ALA A 188 -7.63 14.97 -2.71
CA ALA A 188 -7.37 16.41 -2.72
C ALA A 188 -8.14 17.13 -1.62
N LEU A 189 -9.43 16.80 -1.42
CA LEU A 189 -10.23 17.33 -0.31
C LEU A 189 -9.59 17.01 1.06
N ALA A 190 -9.13 15.77 1.24
CA ALA A 190 -8.43 15.41 2.48
C ALA A 190 -7.15 16.22 2.67
N ASP A 191 -6.36 16.44 1.60
CA ASP A 191 -5.15 17.26 1.65
C ASP A 191 -5.45 18.72 1.97
N ASP A 192 -6.45 19.32 1.31
CA ASP A 192 -6.88 20.71 1.55
C ASP A 192 -7.33 20.91 3.00
N LEU A 193 -8.09 19.95 3.55
CA LEU A 193 -8.60 20.01 4.92
C LEU A 193 -7.54 19.69 5.97
N LEU A 194 -6.49 18.95 5.61
CA LEU A 194 -5.29 18.82 6.43
C LEU A 194 -4.42 20.08 6.39
N GLY A 195 -4.52 20.84 5.29
CA GLY A 195 -3.75 22.01 4.91
C GLY A 195 -4.29 23.37 5.37
N ALA A 196 -5.25 23.39 6.31
CA ALA A 196 -5.41 24.54 7.21
C ALA A 196 -4.15 24.78 8.08
N GLU A 197 -3.20 23.82 8.13
CA GLU A 197 -1.76 24.06 8.29
C GLU A 197 -0.95 23.01 7.50
N ASN A 198 -0.24 23.48 6.46
CA ASN A 198 0.76 22.83 5.59
C ASN A 198 0.33 22.47 4.16
N ALA A 199 1.01 23.12 3.21
CA ALA A 199 0.85 23.00 1.76
C ALA A 199 1.10 21.57 1.22
N PRO A 200 0.45 21.18 0.12
CA PRO A 200 0.70 19.90 -0.52
C PRO A 200 2.16 19.82 -1.01
N ILE A 201 2.80 18.67 -0.77
CA ILE A 201 4.01 18.31 -1.51
C ILE A 201 3.57 18.15 -2.97
N ARG A 202 3.75 19.20 -3.77
CA ARG A 202 3.74 19.12 -5.22
C ARG A 202 4.97 18.31 -5.64
N LEU A 203 4.77 17.05 -5.99
CA LEU A 203 5.75 16.36 -6.82
C LEU A 203 5.88 17.17 -8.12
N PRO A 204 7.08 17.64 -8.50
CA PRO A 204 7.24 18.37 -9.74
C PRO A 204 6.74 17.49 -10.89
N ARG A 205 6.07 18.06 -11.90
CA ARG A 205 5.49 17.37 -13.08
C ARG A 205 6.43 16.30 -13.69
N ARG A 206 7.74 16.47 -13.53
CA ARG A 206 8.81 15.55 -13.92
C ARG A 206 8.86 14.22 -13.15
N ALA A 207 8.54 14.20 -11.85
CA ALA A 207 8.43 12.97 -11.07
C ALA A 207 7.23 12.12 -11.50
N LEU A 208 6.12 12.77 -11.84
CA LEU A 208 4.94 12.12 -12.40
C LEU A 208 5.22 11.53 -13.80
N VAL A 209 5.97 12.25 -14.64
CA VAL A 209 6.42 11.75 -15.96
C VAL A 209 7.41 10.58 -15.81
N ALA A 210 8.36 10.63 -14.86
CA ALA A 210 9.30 9.52 -14.63
C ALA A 210 8.61 8.23 -14.18
N ILE A 211 7.60 8.34 -13.31
CA ILE A 211 6.77 7.20 -12.87
C ILE A 211 5.93 6.67 -14.04
N ALA A 212 5.35 7.54 -14.87
CA ALA A 212 4.57 7.15 -16.04
C ALA A 212 5.43 6.52 -17.16
N GLU A 213 6.66 6.99 -17.35
CA GLU A 213 7.63 6.43 -18.30
C GLU A 213 8.16 5.07 -17.83
N LEU A 214 8.44 4.90 -16.52
CA LEU A 214 8.76 3.60 -15.91
C LEU A 214 7.62 2.57 -16.06
N ALA A 215 6.37 3.03 -16.02
CA ALA A 215 5.21 2.18 -16.25
C ALA A 215 5.01 1.80 -17.73
N ARG A 216 5.61 2.57 -18.66
CA ARG A 216 5.47 2.38 -20.13
C ARG A 216 6.70 1.77 -20.80
N ALA A 217 7.87 1.85 -20.18
CA ALA A 217 9.12 1.38 -20.75
C ALA A 217 9.09 -0.15 -20.97
N ARG A 218 9.32 -0.56 -22.23
CA ARG A 218 9.46 -1.96 -22.65
C ARG A 218 10.94 -2.39 -22.75
N SER A 219 11.86 -1.59 -22.21
CA SER A 219 13.31 -1.76 -22.35
C SER A 219 14.01 -1.82 -20.98
N GLU A 220 15.09 -2.60 -20.93
CA GLU A 220 15.72 -3.14 -19.70
C GLU A 220 16.68 -2.15 -18.98
N SER A 221 16.78 -0.91 -19.46
CA SER A 221 17.48 0.18 -18.76
C SER A 221 16.88 1.56 -19.09
N ALA A 222 16.94 2.47 -18.12
CA ALA A 222 16.51 3.86 -18.27
C ALA A 222 17.32 4.80 -17.36
N THR A 223 17.69 5.97 -17.88
CA THR A 223 18.35 7.04 -17.13
C THR A 223 17.47 8.27 -17.08
N VAL A 224 17.17 8.73 -15.87
CA VAL A 224 16.29 9.88 -15.61
C VAL A 224 17.08 10.97 -14.87
N ARG A 225 17.03 12.20 -15.38
CA ARG A 225 17.64 13.38 -14.72
C ARG A 225 16.59 14.21 -13.99
N LEU A 226 16.87 14.54 -12.73
CA LEU A 226 16.00 15.25 -11.78
C LEU A 226 16.56 16.66 -11.44
N PRO A 227 15.77 17.54 -10.78
CA PRO A 227 16.23 18.86 -10.33
C PRO A 227 17.42 18.78 -9.35
N LYS A 228 18.20 19.86 -9.26
CA LYS A 228 19.51 19.91 -8.56
C LYS A 228 20.58 18.96 -9.15
N GLY A 229 20.42 18.55 -10.40
CA GLY A 229 21.44 17.77 -11.14
C GLY A 229 21.49 16.28 -10.79
N LEU A 230 20.53 15.77 -10.01
CA LEU A 230 20.51 14.37 -9.60
C LEU A 230 20.16 13.47 -10.80
N VAL A 231 20.96 12.46 -11.08
CA VAL A 231 20.73 11.49 -12.16
C VAL A 231 20.48 10.12 -11.55
N VAL A 232 19.38 9.48 -11.92
CA VAL A 232 19.01 8.13 -11.48
C VAL A 232 19.02 7.23 -12.71
N SER A 233 19.87 6.20 -12.69
CA SER A 233 19.92 5.16 -13.72
C SER A 233 19.46 3.83 -13.13
N TYR A 234 18.73 3.06 -13.94
CA TYR A 234 18.31 1.70 -13.61
C TYR A 234 18.77 0.73 -14.70
N GLU A 235 19.34 -0.41 -14.30
CA GLU A 235 19.59 -1.60 -15.12
C GLU A 235 18.95 -2.82 -14.44
N GLY A 236 18.14 -3.59 -15.18
CA GLY A 236 17.51 -4.82 -14.69
C GLY A 236 18.11 -6.09 -15.30
N PRO A 237 18.10 -7.25 -14.61
CA PRO A 237 18.69 -8.48 -15.13
C PRO A 237 17.84 -9.13 -16.23
N ILE A 238 18.53 -9.70 -17.23
CA ILE A 238 17.96 -10.39 -18.39
C ILE A 238 17.24 -11.68 -17.96
N VAL A 239 15.92 -11.74 -18.12
CA VAL A 239 15.16 -13.01 -18.05
C VAL A 239 14.77 -13.41 -19.47
N ARG A 240 15.57 -14.26 -20.12
CA ARG A 240 15.24 -14.83 -21.43
C ARG A 240 14.04 -15.78 -21.30
N SER A 241 12.85 -15.34 -21.69
CA SER A 241 11.75 -16.27 -21.95
C SER A 241 12.01 -17.00 -23.27
N LYS A 242 12.11 -18.33 -23.22
CA LYS A 242 12.13 -19.16 -24.43
C LYS A 242 10.81 -18.95 -25.18
N ARG A 243 10.87 -18.29 -26.34
CA ARG A 243 9.75 -18.22 -27.29
C ARG A 243 9.35 -19.66 -27.65
N ARG A 244 8.08 -20.02 -27.40
CA ARG A 244 7.43 -21.13 -28.10
C ARG A 244 7.46 -20.82 -29.60
N GLY A 245 8.04 -21.73 -30.38
CA GLY A 245 8.05 -21.65 -31.84
C GLY A 245 6.64 -21.73 -32.42
N PRO A 246 6.45 -21.29 -33.68
CA PRO A 246 5.17 -21.37 -34.36
C PRO A 246 4.86 -22.84 -34.70
N ASN A 247 3.70 -23.34 -34.26
CA ASN A 247 3.15 -24.63 -34.71
C ASN A 247 2.31 -24.39 -35.98
N PRO A 248 2.11 -25.39 -36.86
CA PRO A 248 2.33 -25.25 -38.28
C PRO A 248 1.02 -25.06 -39.05
N SER A 249 1.20 -24.60 -40.28
CA SER A 249 0.28 -24.65 -41.42
C SER A 249 -0.71 -25.82 -41.41
N LEU A 250 -2.01 -25.49 -41.38
CA LEU A 250 -3.07 -26.35 -41.87
C LEU A 250 -3.17 -26.18 -43.38
N ASP A 251 -2.48 -27.03 -44.13
CA ASP A 251 -2.78 -27.26 -45.54
C ASP A 251 -2.31 -28.67 -45.92
N GLY A 252 -3.24 -29.56 -46.29
CA GLY A 252 -2.90 -30.96 -46.56
C GLY A 252 -4.07 -31.92 -46.69
N LYS A 253 -4.76 -31.85 -47.83
CA LYS A 253 -5.18 -32.99 -48.68
C LYS A 253 -5.75 -34.25 -47.98
N HIS A 254 -7.05 -34.48 -48.17
CA HIS A 254 -7.56 -35.83 -48.46
C HIS A 254 -8.17 -35.88 -49.86
N ARG A 255 -7.42 -36.50 -50.78
CA ARG A 255 -7.95 -37.25 -51.92
C ARG A 255 -7.75 -38.72 -51.58
N THR A 256 -8.86 -39.44 -51.42
CA THR A 256 -9.26 -40.70 -52.09
C THR A 256 -10.52 -41.18 -51.41
#